data_AF-A0A399Z9G5-F1
#
_entry.id   AF-A0A399Z9G5-F1
#
_cell.length_a   1.000
_cell.length_b   1.000
_cell.length_c   1.000
_cell.angle_alpha   90.00
_cell.angle_beta   90.00
_cell.angle_gamma   90.00
#
_symmetry.space_group_name_H-M   'P 1'
#
loop_
_entity.id
_entity.type
_entity.pdbx_description
1 polymer ?
#
loop_
_entity_poly.entity_id
_entity_poly.type
_entity_poly.pdbx_seq_one_letter_code
_entity_poly.pdbx_strand_id
1 'polypeptide(L)'
;LTDKMGEDTRVTVLGHVQRGGKPSAQDRIMSTLMGAAAATAALVATAESEPVLIGIHNNRITSLPLMECVRKNQEINEAIRSLNFEKAMALRGPSYQAVFNILRTLVRAAPHPPRPGQKQLRFAILNAGAPAPAMNATVRAAVRLAVDRGHIPLGVRHGFRGLIEGQIEEFDWMSVNGWAPTGGSELGTNRKLPAGSDFYAIARNLEDQRVDAIIMVGGWAGYEGMLSLWKERGSYPVFNVPILCVPASIDNNLPGAEYSIGSDTALNVIVEAVDKIKQSAVASNRCFIIEVMGRYCGYLALMSALATGAERVYLHEEGIRLSDLVRDIDLLVTGFSHGKRLGLMIRNECANEFYTASFLAALFEEEAKDLFDVRVSVLGHMQQGGDPTPLDRIMAARMAGEAIAFIERECQSDSGEEAAAACLGMVAEQITLTPFYEIARLFDFEARRPKQQWWMELRPIAQMLAQPDPHFNKQNGERRT
;
A
#
# COMPACT_ATOMS: atom_id res chain seq x y z
N LEU A 1 7.59 -29.67 23.20
CA LEU A 1 7.46 -28.47 24.02
C LEU A 1 7.10 -28.87 25.44
N THR A 2 5.96 -29.54 25.67
CA THR A 2 5.60 -30.09 26.98
C THR A 2 6.65 -31.06 27.58
N ASP A 3 6.94 -32.19 26.92
CA ASP A 3 7.77 -33.25 27.55
C ASP A 3 9.24 -32.86 27.78
N LYS A 4 9.81 -32.03 26.91
CA LYS A 4 11.24 -31.64 26.96
C LYS A 4 11.50 -30.29 27.60
N MET A 5 10.59 -29.32 27.46
CA MET A 5 10.78 -27.95 27.93
C MET A 5 9.87 -27.59 29.11
N GLY A 6 8.88 -28.43 29.45
CA GLY A 6 7.93 -28.15 30.54
C GLY A 6 6.89 -27.07 30.22
N GLU A 7 6.80 -26.63 28.97
CA GLU A 7 5.94 -25.51 28.57
C GLU A 7 4.48 -25.93 28.38
N ASP A 8 3.54 -25.11 28.88
CA ASP A 8 2.11 -25.34 28.70
C ASP A 8 1.71 -25.12 27.24
N THR A 9 1.51 -26.22 26.51
CA THR A 9 1.36 -26.21 25.06
C THR A 9 -0.07 -26.55 24.65
N ARG A 10 -0.59 -25.85 23.63
CA ARG A 10 -1.89 -26.14 22.99
C ARG A 10 -1.70 -26.32 21.49
N VAL A 11 -2.49 -27.20 20.89
CA VAL A 11 -2.54 -27.41 19.43
C VAL A 11 -3.84 -26.83 18.91
N THR A 12 -3.73 -25.92 17.94
CA THR A 12 -4.87 -25.34 17.25
C THR A 12 -4.77 -25.66 15.76
N VAL A 13 -5.77 -26.38 15.24
CA VAL A 13 -5.91 -26.67 13.81
C VAL A 13 -7.04 -25.79 13.26
N LEU A 14 -6.69 -24.78 12.46
CA LEU A 14 -7.66 -23.79 11.97
C LEU A 14 -8.75 -24.41 11.09
N GLY A 15 -8.42 -25.42 10.28
CA GLY A 15 -9.39 -26.11 9.42
C GLY A 15 -10.02 -25.19 8.36
N HIS A 16 -11.33 -25.34 8.13
CA HIS A 16 -12.07 -24.70 7.02
C HIS A 16 -12.28 -23.19 7.16
N VAL A 17 -12.01 -22.59 8.32
CA VAL A 17 -12.08 -21.12 8.47
C VAL A 17 -11.11 -20.40 7.52
N GLN A 18 -10.09 -21.10 7.01
CA GLN A 18 -9.15 -20.62 6.00
C GLN A 18 -9.72 -20.60 4.57
N ARG A 19 -10.89 -21.23 4.32
CA ARG A 19 -11.57 -21.25 3.01
C ARG A 19 -12.79 -20.34 2.95
N GLY A 20 -13.38 -20.04 4.10
CA GLY A 20 -14.55 -19.16 4.23
C GLY A 20 -14.15 -17.70 4.40
N GLY A 21 -15.13 -16.87 4.77
CA GLY A 21 -14.95 -15.43 4.92
C GLY A 21 -15.20 -14.65 3.64
N LYS A 22 -15.35 -13.34 3.77
CA LYS A 22 -15.46 -12.45 2.61
C LYS A 22 -14.07 -12.29 1.99
N PRO A 23 -13.95 -12.25 0.65
CA PRO A 23 -12.67 -12.02 0.00
C PRO A 23 -12.12 -10.64 0.38
N SER A 24 -10.80 -10.57 0.52
CA SER A 24 -10.07 -9.31 0.75
C SER A 24 -10.26 -8.34 -0.41
N ALA A 25 -9.95 -7.07 -0.21
CA ALA A 25 -10.01 -6.08 -1.29
C ALA A 25 -9.12 -6.51 -2.48
N GLN A 26 -7.91 -6.98 -2.20
CA GLN A 26 -6.99 -7.47 -3.23
C GLN A 26 -7.58 -8.65 -4.00
N ASP A 27 -8.18 -9.64 -3.33
CA ASP A 27 -8.80 -10.79 -4.01
C ASP A 27 -9.96 -10.37 -4.92
N ARG A 28 -10.79 -9.41 -4.48
CA ARG A 28 -11.91 -8.88 -5.26
C ARG A 28 -11.42 -8.15 -6.52
N ILE A 29 -10.45 -7.25 -6.36
CA ILE A 29 -9.90 -6.48 -7.48
C ILE A 29 -9.21 -7.43 -8.45
N MET A 30 -8.38 -8.34 -7.94
CA MET A 30 -7.62 -9.24 -8.77
C MET A 30 -8.50 -10.18 -9.58
N SER A 31 -9.48 -10.81 -8.94
CA SER A 31 -10.45 -11.68 -9.63
C SER A 31 -11.24 -10.91 -10.70
N THR A 32 -11.60 -9.66 -10.43
CA THR A 32 -12.27 -8.77 -11.39
C THR A 32 -11.40 -8.51 -12.63
N LEU A 33 -10.13 -8.14 -12.42
CA LEU A 33 -9.19 -7.86 -13.50
C LEU A 33 -8.86 -9.12 -14.32
N MET A 34 -8.61 -10.25 -13.64
CA MET A 34 -8.36 -11.53 -14.29
C MET A 34 -9.57 -12.03 -15.08
N GLY A 35 -10.79 -11.83 -14.55
CA GLY A 35 -12.03 -12.18 -15.24
C GLY A 35 -12.22 -11.36 -16.52
N ALA A 36 -12.00 -10.05 -16.46
CA ALA A 36 -12.05 -9.18 -17.64
C ALA A 36 -11.01 -9.59 -18.69
N ALA A 37 -9.78 -9.88 -18.27
CA ALA A 37 -8.73 -10.35 -19.18
C ALA A 37 -9.04 -11.73 -19.78
N ALA A 38 -9.62 -12.65 -19.01
CA ALA A 38 -10.03 -13.97 -19.49
C ALA A 38 -11.15 -13.86 -20.54
N ALA A 39 -12.13 -12.98 -20.33
CA ALA A 39 -13.19 -12.72 -21.30
C ALA A 39 -12.60 -12.18 -22.61
N THR A 40 -11.70 -11.18 -22.53
CA THR A 40 -11.00 -10.65 -23.70
C THR A 40 -10.19 -11.73 -24.42
N ALA A 41 -9.41 -12.53 -23.68
CA ALA A 41 -8.61 -13.62 -24.25
C ALA A 41 -9.49 -14.65 -24.98
N ALA A 42 -10.64 -15.01 -24.40
CA ALA A 42 -11.58 -15.93 -25.02
C ALA A 42 -12.22 -15.37 -26.30
N LEU A 43 -12.49 -14.06 -26.36
CA LEU A 43 -13.09 -13.40 -27.53
C LEU A 43 -12.13 -13.31 -28.72
N VAL A 44 -10.83 -13.22 -28.48
CA VAL A 44 -9.80 -13.14 -29.54
C VAL A 44 -9.22 -14.50 -29.92
N ALA A 45 -9.50 -15.55 -29.14
CA ALA A 45 -8.99 -16.89 -29.39
C ALA A 45 -9.55 -17.49 -30.69
N THR A 46 -8.68 -18.18 -31.41
CA THR A 46 -8.99 -18.94 -32.63
C THR A 46 -8.90 -20.45 -32.36
N ALA A 47 -9.32 -21.28 -33.32
CA ALA A 47 -9.16 -22.74 -33.22
C ALA A 47 -7.69 -23.20 -33.09
N GLU A 48 -6.74 -22.37 -33.50
CA GLU A 48 -5.29 -22.62 -33.42
C GLU A 48 -4.65 -22.04 -32.16
N SER A 49 -5.38 -21.24 -31.38
CA SER A 49 -4.86 -20.63 -30.16
C SER A 49 -4.60 -21.69 -29.10
N GLU A 50 -3.44 -21.64 -28.46
CA GLU A 50 -3.13 -22.55 -27.35
C GLU A 50 -3.96 -22.22 -26.10
N PRO A 51 -4.29 -23.20 -25.25
CA PRO A 51 -4.92 -22.95 -23.97
C PRO A 51 -4.03 -22.11 -23.06
N VAL A 52 -4.58 -20.99 -22.57
CA VAL A 52 -3.88 -20.07 -21.69
C VAL A 52 -4.46 -20.06 -20.28
N LEU A 53 -3.61 -19.75 -19.31
CA LEU A 53 -3.94 -19.44 -17.94
C LEU A 53 -3.75 -17.94 -17.73
N ILE A 54 -4.81 -17.24 -17.31
CA ILE A 54 -4.68 -15.85 -16.87
C ILE A 54 -4.12 -15.84 -15.46
N GLY A 55 -3.05 -15.09 -15.25
CA GLY A 55 -2.34 -14.97 -13.99
C GLY A 55 -1.83 -13.55 -13.78
N ILE A 56 -1.01 -13.39 -12.75
CA ILE A 56 -0.30 -12.15 -12.46
C ILE A 56 1.18 -12.45 -12.59
N HIS A 57 1.88 -11.58 -13.28
CA HIS A 57 3.32 -11.57 -13.32
C HIS A 57 3.78 -10.12 -13.33
N ASN A 58 4.78 -9.78 -12.52
CA ASN A 58 5.22 -8.41 -12.30
C ASN A 58 4.08 -7.46 -11.86
N ASN A 59 3.16 -7.94 -11.01
CA ASN A 59 1.98 -7.18 -10.56
C ASN A 59 1.14 -6.61 -11.73
N ARG A 60 1.12 -7.35 -12.85
CA ARG A 60 0.33 -7.06 -14.06
C ARG A 60 -0.37 -8.33 -14.53
N ILE A 61 -1.56 -8.16 -15.08
CA ILE A 61 -2.33 -9.28 -15.63
C ILE A 61 -1.61 -9.82 -16.86
N THR A 62 -1.35 -11.13 -16.86
CA THR A 62 -0.56 -11.80 -17.90
C THR A 62 -1.26 -13.09 -18.33
N SER A 63 -1.20 -13.39 -19.62
CA SER A 63 -1.62 -14.67 -20.18
C SER A 63 -0.42 -15.59 -20.33
N LEU A 64 -0.48 -16.80 -19.76
CA LEU A 64 0.61 -17.77 -19.75
C LEU A 64 0.16 -19.10 -20.38
N PRO A 65 1.01 -19.83 -21.09
CA PRO A 65 0.66 -21.15 -21.61
C PRO A 65 0.28 -22.10 -20.47
N LEU A 66 -0.93 -22.69 -20.55
CA LEU A 66 -1.48 -23.51 -19.46
C LEU A 66 -0.57 -24.71 -19.15
N MET A 67 -0.11 -25.40 -20.19
CA MET A 67 0.71 -26.61 -20.02
C MET A 67 2.09 -26.31 -19.43
N GLU A 68 2.65 -25.13 -19.70
CA GLU A 68 3.90 -24.71 -19.06
C GLU A 68 3.71 -24.50 -17.55
N CYS A 69 2.61 -23.86 -17.16
CA CYS A 69 2.27 -23.64 -15.75
C CYS A 69 2.08 -24.97 -14.99
N VAL A 70 1.40 -25.94 -15.62
CA VAL A 70 1.21 -27.29 -15.05
C VAL A 70 2.56 -28.00 -14.87
N ARG A 71 3.44 -27.97 -15.87
CA ARG A 71 4.77 -28.58 -15.80
C ARG A 71 5.61 -27.97 -14.65
N LYS A 72 5.66 -26.65 -14.54
CA LYS A 72 6.40 -25.97 -13.45
C LYS A 72 5.91 -26.40 -12.07
N ASN A 73 4.60 -26.55 -11.88
CA ASN A 73 4.03 -27.05 -10.62
C ASN A 73 4.40 -28.51 -10.34
N GLN A 74 4.43 -29.37 -11.36
CA GLN A 74 4.86 -30.76 -11.21
C GLN A 74 6.34 -30.86 -10.80
N GLU A 75 7.20 -30.00 -11.34
CA GLU A 75 8.63 -29.95 -10.98
C GLU A 75 8.86 -29.60 -9.51
N ILE A 76 8.05 -28.71 -8.94
CA ILE A 76 8.10 -28.39 -7.50
C ILE A 76 7.73 -29.63 -6.68
N ASN A 77 6.65 -30.32 -7.05
CA ASN A 77 6.20 -31.52 -6.34
C ASN A 77 7.25 -32.64 -6.40
N GLU A 78 7.90 -32.82 -7.55
CA GLU A 78 8.97 -33.81 -7.72
C GLU A 78 10.22 -33.46 -6.90
N ALA A 79 10.60 -32.18 -6.86
CA ALA A 79 11.69 -31.71 -6.00
C ALA A 79 11.41 -31.99 -4.51
N ILE A 80 10.16 -31.80 -4.06
CA ILE A 80 9.75 -32.12 -2.69
C ILE A 80 9.80 -33.63 -2.43
N ARG A 81 9.27 -34.46 -3.34
CA ARG A 81 9.27 -35.93 -3.20
C ARG A 81 10.68 -36.52 -3.15
N SER A 82 11.60 -35.95 -3.92
CA SER A 82 13.01 -36.34 -3.94
C SER A 82 13.85 -35.72 -2.82
N LEU A 83 13.23 -35.02 -1.86
CA LEU A 83 13.88 -34.32 -0.75
C LEU A 83 14.90 -33.25 -1.20
N ASN A 84 14.79 -32.76 -2.43
CA ASN A 84 15.61 -31.68 -2.95
C ASN A 84 14.98 -30.32 -2.62
N PHE A 85 15.08 -29.93 -1.35
CA PHE A 85 14.47 -28.70 -0.83
C PHE A 85 15.08 -27.42 -1.39
N GLU A 86 16.38 -27.44 -1.74
CA GLU A 86 17.04 -26.30 -2.39
C GLU A 86 16.42 -26.02 -3.76
N LYS A 87 16.24 -27.06 -4.59
CA LYS A 87 15.54 -26.94 -5.88
C LYS A 87 14.09 -26.50 -5.69
N ALA A 88 13.38 -27.07 -4.71
CA ALA A 88 12.00 -26.70 -4.44
C ALA A 88 11.85 -25.22 -4.05
N MET A 89 12.80 -24.68 -3.27
CA MET A 89 12.87 -23.26 -2.93
C MET A 89 13.26 -22.38 -4.12
N ALA A 90 14.22 -22.83 -4.95
CA ALA A 90 14.61 -22.14 -6.17
C ALA A 90 13.43 -21.95 -7.13
N LEU A 91 12.62 -23.01 -7.33
CA LEU A 91 11.46 -22.99 -8.22
C LEU A 91 10.32 -22.06 -7.75
N ARG A 92 10.27 -21.69 -6.46
CA ARG A 92 9.31 -20.69 -5.94
C ARG A 92 9.74 -19.25 -6.22
N GLY A 93 10.96 -19.05 -6.71
CA GLY A 93 11.49 -17.75 -7.11
C GLY A 93 12.18 -16.96 -5.98
N PRO A 94 12.92 -15.89 -6.35
CA PRO A 94 13.75 -15.11 -5.44
C PRO A 94 12.93 -14.36 -4.38
N SER A 95 11.74 -13.86 -4.73
CA SER A 95 10.86 -13.15 -3.81
C SER A 95 10.43 -14.04 -2.63
N TYR A 96 10.06 -15.30 -2.90
CA TYR A 96 9.68 -16.26 -1.87
C TYR A 96 10.86 -16.58 -0.94
N GLN A 97 12.06 -16.76 -1.49
CA GLN A 97 13.28 -17.01 -0.71
C GLN A 97 13.64 -15.83 0.19
N ALA A 98 13.55 -14.60 -0.32
CA ALA A 98 13.81 -13.39 0.45
C ALA A 98 12.87 -13.29 1.66
N VAL A 99 11.56 -13.46 1.44
CA VAL A 99 10.55 -13.46 2.52
C VAL A 99 10.81 -14.58 3.53
N PHE A 100 11.13 -15.79 3.05
CA PHE A 100 11.45 -16.92 3.93
C PHE A 100 12.66 -16.64 4.83
N ASN A 101 13.72 -16.05 4.27
CA ASN A 101 14.92 -15.69 5.03
C ASN A 101 14.64 -14.61 6.07
N ILE A 102 13.87 -13.57 5.72
CA ILE A 102 13.43 -12.53 6.65
C ILE A 102 12.61 -13.16 7.79
N LEU A 103 11.63 -14.01 7.46
CA LEU A 103 10.81 -14.69 8.46
C LEU A 103 11.68 -15.50 9.42
N ARG A 104 12.65 -16.26 8.90
CA ARG A 104 13.57 -17.08 9.70
C ARG A 104 14.33 -16.25 10.72
N THR A 105 14.73 -15.02 10.39
CA THR A 105 15.33 -14.09 11.35
C THR A 105 14.29 -13.54 12.33
N LEU A 106 13.13 -13.09 11.86
CA LEU A 106 12.13 -12.43 12.71
C LEU A 106 11.50 -13.35 13.77
N VAL A 107 11.51 -14.67 13.58
CA VAL A 107 11.00 -15.67 14.53
C VAL A 107 12.04 -16.17 15.54
N ARG A 108 13.30 -15.71 15.46
CA ARG A 108 14.33 -16.10 16.43
C ARG A 108 13.99 -15.57 17.82
N ALA A 109 14.41 -16.32 18.85
CA ALA A 109 14.33 -15.86 20.23
C ALA A 109 15.35 -14.74 20.52
N ALA A 110 16.54 -14.84 19.93
CA ALA A 110 17.65 -13.91 20.12
C ALA A 110 18.39 -13.66 18.78
N PRO A 111 19.01 -12.47 18.63
CA PRO A 111 19.83 -12.16 17.46
C PRO A 111 21.10 -13.03 17.42
N HIS A 112 21.73 -13.11 16.26
CA HIS A 112 23.10 -13.61 16.19
C HIS A 112 24.08 -12.65 16.91
N PRO A 113 25.15 -13.17 17.54
CA PRO A 113 26.21 -12.31 18.02
C PRO A 113 26.88 -11.61 16.84
N PRO A 114 27.31 -10.33 16.99
CA PRO A 114 28.08 -9.64 15.97
C PRO A 114 29.34 -10.43 15.61
N ARG A 115 29.75 -10.43 14.34
CA ARG A 115 30.97 -11.12 13.94
C ARG A 115 32.20 -10.37 14.47
N PRO A 116 33.27 -11.06 14.92
CA PRO A 116 34.49 -10.39 15.34
C PRO A 116 35.05 -9.47 14.25
N GLY A 117 35.34 -8.21 14.60
CA GLY A 117 35.89 -7.21 13.66
C GLY A 117 34.87 -6.60 12.69
N GLN A 118 33.58 -6.94 12.78
CA GLN A 118 32.55 -6.34 11.94
C GLN A 118 32.28 -4.89 12.34
N LYS A 119 32.18 -4.00 11.34
CA LYS A 119 31.70 -2.62 11.54
C LYS A 119 30.24 -2.62 11.99
N GLN A 120 29.97 -1.97 13.12
CA GLN A 120 28.62 -1.80 13.65
C GLN A 120 28.10 -0.44 13.23
N LEU A 121 27.20 -0.42 12.25
CA LEU A 121 26.57 0.81 11.78
C LEU A 121 25.50 1.27 12.78
N ARG A 122 25.42 2.59 13.00
CA ARG A 122 24.39 3.25 13.79
C ARG A 122 23.43 3.96 12.85
N PHE A 123 22.17 3.58 12.79
CA PHE A 123 21.22 4.26 11.89
C PHE A 123 19.99 4.76 12.63
N ALA A 124 19.62 6.01 12.36
CA ALA A 124 18.41 6.62 12.88
C ALA A 124 17.20 6.12 12.12
N ILE A 125 16.16 5.66 12.82
CA ILE A 125 14.87 5.29 12.25
C ILE A 125 13.75 6.15 12.83
N LEU A 126 12.94 6.75 11.96
CA LEU A 126 11.85 7.64 12.36
C LEU A 126 10.61 7.46 11.50
N ASN A 127 9.45 7.73 12.09
CA ASN A 127 8.18 7.78 11.37
C ASN A 127 7.77 9.24 11.09
N ALA A 128 7.44 9.58 9.85
CA ALA A 128 7.07 10.95 9.47
C ALA A 128 5.82 11.02 8.57
N GLY A 129 4.87 11.88 8.91
CA GLY A 129 3.60 12.06 8.21
C GLY A 129 2.37 11.72 9.05
N ALA A 130 1.30 11.30 8.38
CA ALA A 130 0.13 10.74 9.04
C ALA A 130 0.42 9.27 9.41
N PRO A 131 -0.17 8.75 10.51
CA PRO A 131 -0.04 7.34 10.83
C PRO A 131 -0.65 6.49 9.71
N ALA A 132 0.07 5.44 9.32
CA ALA A 132 -0.39 4.41 8.41
C ALA A 132 -0.26 3.04 9.09
N PRO A 133 -1.17 2.09 8.83
CA PRO A 133 -1.01 0.71 9.28
C PRO A 133 0.35 0.15 8.89
N ALA A 134 0.88 -0.75 9.72
CA ALA A 134 2.16 -1.42 9.53
C ALA A 134 3.43 -0.56 9.59
N MET A 135 3.38 0.74 9.92
CA MET A 135 4.59 1.50 10.28
C MET A 135 5.38 0.79 11.39
N ASN A 136 4.69 0.31 12.43
CA ASN A 136 5.29 -0.47 13.51
C ASN A 136 5.90 -1.79 13.03
N ALA A 137 5.25 -2.48 12.10
CA ALA A 137 5.77 -3.71 11.51
C ALA A 137 7.06 -3.45 10.71
N THR A 138 7.14 -2.33 9.98
CA THR A 138 8.32 -1.90 9.24
C THR A 138 9.48 -1.61 10.17
N VAL A 139 9.25 -0.75 11.18
CA VAL A 139 10.28 -0.40 12.17
C VAL A 139 10.76 -1.64 12.91
N ARG A 140 9.83 -2.49 13.37
CA ARG A 140 10.18 -3.77 14.02
C ARG A 140 11.06 -4.64 13.14
N ALA A 141 10.70 -4.80 11.87
CA ALA A 141 11.47 -5.63 10.95
C ALA A 141 12.87 -5.04 10.72
N ALA A 142 12.97 -3.73 10.50
CA ALA A 142 14.25 -3.05 10.30
C ALA A 142 15.16 -3.20 11.52
N VAL A 143 14.63 -2.95 12.72
CA VAL A 143 15.34 -3.08 14.00
C VAL A 143 15.81 -4.51 14.22
N ARG A 144 14.92 -5.51 14.11
CA ARG A 144 15.32 -6.91 14.33
C ARG A 144 16.34 -7.40 13.29
N LEU A 145 16.18 -7.03 12.02
CA LEU A 145 17.13 -7.44 10.99
C LEU A 145 18.50 -6.78 11.21
N ALA A 146 18.54 -5.52 11.60
CA ALA A 146 19.77 -4.83 11.94
C ALA A 146 20.48 -5.40 13.16
N VAL A 147 19.75 -5.61 14.26
CA VAL A 147 20.33 -6.19 15.49
C VAL A 147 20.83 -7.61 15.22
N ASP A 148 20.09 -8.42 14.44
CA ASP A 148 20.56 -9.76 14.01
C ASP A 148 21.85 -9.71 13.19
N ARG A 149 22.07 -8.61 12.46
CA ARG A 149 23.30 -8.35 11.68
C ARG A 149 24.37 -7.61 12.49
N GLY A 150 24.15 -7.31 13.77
CA GLY A 150 25.13 -6.66 14.64
C GLY A 150 25.22 -5.14 14.48
N HIS A 151 24.18 -4.50 13.97
CA HIS A 151 24.06 -3.05 13.87
C HIS A 151 23.27 -2.47 15.06
N ILE A 152 23.37 -1.14 15.23
CA ILE A 152 22.75 -0.41 16.35
C ILE A 152 21.67 0.52 15.80
N PRO A 153 20.39 0.09 15.78
CA PRO A 153 19.29 0.96 15.42
C PRO A 153 19.05 2.03 16.49
N LEU A 154 18.79 3.26 16.05
CA LEU A 154 18.45 4.40 16.90
C LEU A 154 17.01 4.84 16.60
N GLY A 155 16.09 4.57 17.53
CA GLY A 155 14.71 5.01 17.42
C GLY A 155 14.57 6.51 17.71
N VAL A 156 14.00 7.26 16.77
CA VAL A 156 13.73 8.69 16.95
C VAL A 156 12.24 8.88 17.22
N ARG A 157 11.90 9.46 18.38
CA ARG A 157 10.51 9.69 18.77
C ARG A 157 9.91 10.86 17.99
N HIS A 158 8.60 10.80 17.72
CA HIS A 158 7.81 11.89 17.16
C HIS A 158 8.39 12.53 15.87
N GLY A 159 8.95 11.71 14.99
CA GLY A 159 9.45 12.13 13.68
C GLY A 159 10.50 13.23 13.74
N PHE A 160 10.45 14.19 12.82
CA PHE A 160 11.41 15.30 12.77
C PHE A 160 11.40 16.17 14.04
N ARG A 161 10.27 16.25 14.74
CA ARG A 161 10.20 17.02 15.99
C ARG A 161 11.13 16.44 17.04
N GLY A 162 11.06 15.14 17.31
CA GLY A 162 11.98 14.52 18.26
C GLY A 162 13.42 14.46 17.73
N LEU A 163 13.62 14.40 16.41
CA LEU A 163 14.96 14.54 15.83
C LEU A 163 15.60 15.90 16.14
N ILE A 164 14.81 16.99 16.08
CA ILE A 164 15.22 18.35 16.45
C ILE A 164 15.48 18.44 17.96
N GLU A 165 14.59 17.86 18.76
CA GLU A 165 14.63 17.90 20.23
C GLU A 165 15.64 16.89 20.84
N GLY A 166 16.30 16.06 20.04
CA GLY A 166 17.28 15.07 20.50
C GLY A 166 16.69 13.82 21.16
N GLN A 167 15.41 13.51 20.90
CA GLN A 167 14.71 12.33 21.44
C GLN A 167 15.06 11.07 20.64
N ILE A 168 16.31 10.65 20.77
CA ILE A 168 16.92 9.52 20.07
C ILE A 168 17.36 8.48 21.10
N GLU A 169 16.96 7.22 20.93
CA GLU A 169 17.32 6.13 21.85
C GLU A 169 17.80 4.89 21.09
N GLU A 170 18.74 4.14 21.68
CA GLU A 170 19.18 2.86 21.13
C GLU A 170 18.10 1.80 21.29
N PHE A 171 17.84 1.06 20.22
CA PHE A 171 16.93 -0.07 20.21
C PHE A 171 17.69 -1.39 20.23
N ASP A 172 17.19 -2.32 21.04
CA ASP A 172 17.62 -3.70 21.09
C ASP A 172 16.54 -4.65 20.50
N TRP A 173 16.77 -5.95 20.61
CA TRP A 173 15.87 -6.98 20.10
C TRP A 173 14.45 -6.90 20.69
N MET A 174 14.34 -6.48 21.95
CA MET A 174 13.12 -6.46 22.74
C MET A 174 12.41 -5.10 22.71
N SER A 175 13.10 -4.01 22.35
CA SER A 175 12.51 -2.67 22.23
C SER A 175 11.28 -2.61 21.31
N VAL A 176 11.22 -3.49 20.30
CA VAL A 176 10.13 -3.57 19.31
C VAL A 176 9.27 -4.83 19.46
N ASN A 177 9.27 -5.44 20.66
CA ASN A 177 8.46 -6.62 20.92
C ASN A 177 6.95 -6.27 20.87
N GLY A 178 6.15 -7.15 20.26
CA GLY A 178 4.70 -6.92 20.11
C GLY A 178 4.30 -5.93 19.03
N TRP A 179 5.23 -5.26 18.33
CA TRP A 179 4.90 -4.21 17.35
C TRP A 179 4.38 -4.75 15.99
N ALA A 180 4.60 -6.04 15.69
CA ALA A 180 4.24 -6.61 14.38
C ALA A 180 2.73 -6.52 14.04
N PRO A 181 1.80 -6.88 14.95
CA PRO A 181 0.37 -6.76 14.69
C PRO A 181 -0.21 -5.39 15.01
N THR A 182 0.52 -4.49 15.66
CA THR A 182 -0.04 -3.25 16.21
C THR A 182 -0.18 -2.16 15.15
N GLY A 183 -1.38 -1.61 15.02
CA GLY A 183 -1.65 -0.40 14.24
C GLY A 183 -0.97 0.86 14.77
N GLY A 184 -1.12 1.98 14.05
CA GLY A 184 -0.57 3.27 14.46
C GLY A 184 0.96 3.36 14.39
N SER A 185 1.56 4.13 15.30
CA SER A 185 2.99 4.43 15.31
C SER A 185 3.52 4.56 16.74
N GLU A 186 4.23 3.54 17.22
CA GLU A 186 4.84 3.47 18.57
C GLU A 186 6.01 4.46 18.72
N LEU A 187 6.78 4.70 17.66
CA LEU A 187 7.75 5.80 17.63
C LEU A 187 7.06 7.17 17.71
N GLY A 188 5.76 7.25 17.43
CA GLY A 188 5.05 8.51 17.20
C GLY A 188 5.38 9.09 15.84
N THR A 189 4.42 9.83 15.27
CA THR A 189 4.62 10.50 13.97
C THR A 189 3.83 11.80 13.92
N ASN A 190 4.30 12.74 13.10
CA ASN A 190 3.62 14.01 12.84
C ASN A 190 4.09 14.59 11.49
N ARG A 191 3.53 15.75 11.12
CA ARG A 191 3.80 16.44 9.86
C ARG A 191 4.82 17.60 9.98
N LYS A 192 5.60 17.68 11.06
CA LYS A 192 6.64 18.72 11.23
C LYS A 192 7.71 18.53 10.16
N LEU A 193 8.02 19.60 9.44
CA LEU A 193 9.14 19.66 8.51
C LEU A 193 10.30 20.47 9.13
N PRO A 194 11.56 20.06 8.93
CA PRO A 194 12.71 20.83 9.38
C PRO A 194 12.86 22.13 8.55
N ALA A 195 13.15 23.25 9.21
CA ALA A 195 13.42 24.52 8.55
C ALA A 195 14.35 25.42 9.39
N GLY A 196 15.17 26.25 8.73
CA GLY A 196 15.99 27.26 9.39
C GLY A 196 16.93 26.67 10.45
N SER A 197 16.82 27.14 11.69
CA SER A 197 17.63 26.69 12.83
C SER A 197 17.44 25.21 13.19
N ASP A 198 16.35 24.58 12.74
CA ASP A 198 16.11 23.16 12.97
C ASP A 198 17.24 22.30 12.37
N PHE A 199 17.80 22.70 11.23
CA PHE A 199 18.87 21.95 10.57
C PHE A 199 20.12 21.86 11.44
N TYR A 200 20.50 22.95 12.11
CA TYR A 200 21.62 22.94 13.04
C TYR A 200 21.38 22.01 14.23
N ALA A 201 20.18 22.02 14.81
CA ALA A 201 19.82 21.13 15.91
C ALA A 201 19.86 19.65 15.47
N ILE A 202 19.30 19.34 14.30
CA ILE A 202 19.34 17.98 13.73
C ILE A 202 20.79 17.55 13.48
N ALA A 203 21.60 18.40 12.85
CA ALA A 203 23.00 18.11 12.56
C ALA A 203 23.77 17.76 13.85
N ARG A 204 23.63 18.60 14.88
CA ARG A 204 24.25 18.36 16.18
C ARG A 204 23.80 17.02 16.80
N ASN A 205 22.51 16.73 16.79
CA ASN A 205 21.99 15.49 17.38
C ASN A 205 22.46 14.25 16.62
N LEU A 206 22.59 14.32 15.29
CA LEU A 206 23.13 13.23 14.48
C LEU A 206 24.63 13.00 14.75
N GLU A 207 25.41 14.06 14.94
CA GLU A 207 26.84 13.98 15.32
C GLU A 207 27.01 13.40 16.72
N ASP A 208 26.25 13.90 17.71
CA ASP A 208 26.29 13.44 19.10
C ASP A 208 25.96 11.94 19.20
N GLN A 209 25.02 11.46 18.39
CA GLN A 209 24.63 10.04 18.32
C GLN A 209 25.47 9.21 17.35
N ARG A 210 26.41 9.82 16.62
CA ARG A 210 27.27 9.18 15.60
C ARG A 210 26.47 8.38 14.57
N VAL A 211 25.46 9.02 13.99
CA VAL A 211 24.59 8.37 13.01
C VAL A 211 25.32 8.16 11.69
N ASP A 212 25.35 6.91 11.21
CA ASP A 212 25.92 6.50 9.93
C ASP A 212 24.89 6.50 8.78
N ALA A 213 23.58 6.41 9.07
CA ALA A 213 22.50 6.43 8.06
C ALA A 213 21.14 6.82 8.67
N ILE A 214 20.19 7.25 7.83
CA ILE A 214 18.82 7.61 8.25
C ILE A 214 17.79 6.81 7.44
N ILE A 215 16.86 6.15 8.13
CA ILE A 215 15.68 5.47 7.56
C ILE A 215 14.42 6.20 8.00
N MET A 216 13.69 6.75 7.05
CA MET A 216 12.38 7.35 7.27
C MET A 216 11.29 6.39 6.83
N VAL A 217 10.32 6.07 7.68
CA VAL A 217 9.11 5.35 7.29
C VAL A 217 7.94 6.33 7.30
N GLY A 218 7.34 6.60 6.15
CA GLY A 218 6.38 7.70 6.14
C GLY A 218 5.79 8.12 4.81
N GLY A 219 4.94 9.12 4.93
CA GLY A 219 4.16 9.68 3.85
C GLY A 219 4.81 10.90 3.20
N TRP A 220 3.98 11.73 2.57
CA TRP A 220 4.43 12.90 1.81
C TRP A 220 5.32 13.86 2.62
N ALA A 221 4.90 14.21 3.84
CA ALA A 221 5.70 15.08 4.72
C ALA A 221 7.05 14.45 5.12
N GLY A 222 7.10 13.12 5.22
CA GLY A 222 8.35 12.39 5.43
C GLY A 222 9.32 12.55 4.26
N TYR A 223 8.82 12.39 3.03
CA TYR A 223 9.61 12.59 1.82
C TYR A 223 10.10 14.04 1.71
N GLU A 224 9.22 15.02 1.94
CA GLU A 224 9.60 16.44 1.92
C GLU A 224 10.68 16.75 2.95
N GLY A 225 10.53 16.26 4.19
CA GLY A 225 11.53 16.48 5.24
C GLY A 225 12.89 15.86 4.91
N MET A 226 12.91 14.66 4.34
CA MET A 226 14.16 14.01 3.92
C MET A 226 14.81 14.71 2.73
N LEU A 227 14.01 15.17 1.76
CA LEU A 227 14.51 16.00 0.65
C LEU A 227 15.09 17.33 1.15
N SER A 228 14.52 17.93 2.19
CA SER A 228 15.07 19.14 2.81
C SER A 228 16.42 18.87 3.48
N LEU A 229 16.57 17.76 4.23
CA LEU A 229 17.87 17.37 4.79
C LEU A 229 18.92 17.12 3.70
N TRP A 230 18.52 16.42 2.63
CA TRP A 230 19.42 16.15 1.49
C TRP A 230 19.91 17.44 0.82
N LYS A 231 19.03 18.43 0.62
CA LYS A 231 19.41 19.74 0.05
C LYS A 231 20.40 20.52 0.92
N GLU A 232 20.37 20.31 2.23
CA GLU A 232 21.23 20.99 3.20
C GLU A 232 22.59 20.30 3.42
N ARG A 233 22.91 19.25 2.65
CA ARG A 233 24.21 18.54 2.70
C ARG A 233 25.43 19.43 2.50
N GLY A 234 25.29 20.49 1.70
CA GLY A 234 26.36 21.48 1.49
C GLY A 234 26.63 22.37 2.71
N SER A 235 25.62 22.56 3.56
CA SER A 235 25.71 23.40 4.76
C SER A 235 26.03 22.59 6.02
N TYR A 236 25.63 21.31 6.07
CA TYR A 236 25.84 20.43 7.21
C TYR A 236 26.45 19.10 6.75
N PRO A 237 27.78 18.91 6.90
CA PRO A 237 28.48 17.72 6.43
C PRO A 237 27.94 16.39 6.98
N VAL A 238 27.39 16.37 8.20
CA VAL A 238 26.76 15.18 8.80
C VAL A 238 25.54 14.68 8.03
N PHE A 239 24.90 15.50 7.19
CA PHE A 239 23.81 15.02 6.32
C PHE A 239 24.32 14.19 5.14
N ASN A 240 25.64 14.09 4.92
CA ASN A 240 26.27 13.21 3.93
C ASN A 240 26.35 11.75 4.41
N VAL A 241 25.34 11.31 5.14
CA VAL A 241 25.07 9.90 5.43
C VAL A 241 24.04 9.37 4.44
N PRO A 242 23.96 8.05 4.19
CA PRO A 242 22.88 7.49 3.39
C PRO A 242 21.51 7.84 3.99
N ILE A 243 20.59 8.33 3.15
CA ILE A 243 19.21 8.68 3.53
C ILE A 243 18.25 7.82 2.72
N LEU A 244 17.39 7.06 3.40
CA LEU A 244 16.42 6.19 2.75
C LEU A 244 15.00 6.51 3.21
N CYS A 245 14.09 6.69 2.25
CA CYS A 245 12.65 6.78 2.51
C CYS A 245 11.97 5.44 2.21
N VAL A 246 11.17 4.95 3.15
CA VAL A 246 10.27 3.80 3.00
C VAL A 246 8.82 4.31 2.97
N PRO A 247 8.07 4.07 1.89
CA PRO A 247 6.75 4.65 1.66
C PRO A 247 5.72 4.05 2.61
N ALA A 248 5.09 4.89 3.43
CA ALA A 248 3.98 4.51 4.29
C ALA A 248 2.90 5.61 4.29
N SER A 249 1.79 5.33 3.64
CA SER A 249 0.64 6.24 3.49
C SER A 249 -0.58 5.41 3.11
N ILE A 250 -1.75 5.74 3.64
CA ILE A 250 -3.00 5.12 3.16
C ILE A 250 -3.37 5.62 1.75
N ASP A 251 -2.96 6.85 1.40
CA ASP A 251 -3.36 7.54 0.17
C ASP A 251 -2.72 6.95 -1.09
N ASN A 252 -1.66 6.14 -0.93
CA ASN A 252 -0.83 5.63 -2.02
C ASN A 252 -0.34 6.70 -3.01
N ASN A 253 0.09 7.83 -2.46
CA ASN A 253 0.44 9.05 -3.18
C ASN A 253 1.95 9.34 -3.22
N LEU A 254 2.80 8.33 -3.02
CA LEU A 254 4.24 8.51 -2.86
C LEU A 254 4.99 8.19 -4.16
N PRO A 255 5.77 9.14 -4.71
CA PRO A 255 6.52 8.90 -5.94
C PRO A 255 7.60 7.82 -5.78
N GLY A 256 7.87 7.11 -6.87
CA GLY A 256 8.79 5.97 -6.89
C GLY A 256 8.20 4.67 -6.33
N ALA A 257 6.94 4.65 -5.91
CA ALA A 257 6.28 3.46 -5.38
C ALA A 257 4.85 3.29 -5.94
N GLU A 258 4.55 2.11 -6.48
CA GLU A 258 3.18 1.70 -6.84
C GLU A 258 2.37 1.27 -5.61
N TYR A 259 3.07 0.92 -4.53
CA TYR A 259 2.53 0.50 -3.25
C TYR A 259 3.22 1.21 -2.10
N SER A 260 2.41 1.79 -1.22
CA SER A 260 2.83 2.31 0.08
C SER A 260 2.20 1.49 1.20
N ILE A 261 2.98 1.32 2.26
CA ILE A 261 2.58 0.57 3.45
C ILE A 261 1.39 1.27 4.10
N GLY A 262 0.34 0.50 4.38
CA GLY A 262 -0.92 0.93 4.95
C GLY A 262 -2.06 1.04 3.94
N SER A 263 -1.76 1.05 2.64
CA SER A 263 -2.77 1.24 1.60
C SER A 263 -3.72 0.04 1.46
N ASP A 264 -3.23 -1.20 1.57
CA ASP A 264 -4.08 -2.40 1.55
C ASP A 264 -4.98 -2.49 2.80
N THR A 265 -4.45 -2.16 3.98
CA THR A 265 -5.26 -2.10 5.20
C THR A 265 -6.40 -1.10 5.06
N ALA A 266 -6.10 0.11 4.59
CA ALA A 266 -7.12 1.13 4.37
C ALA A 266 -8.18 0.68 3.38
N LEU A 267 -7.76 0.06 2.28
CA LEU A 267 -8.65 -0.46 1.25
C LEU A 267 -9.59 -1.54 1.79
N ASN A 268 -9.08 -2.49 2.60
CA ASN A 268 -9.94 -3.51 3.22
C ASN A 268 -10.96 -2.89 4.18
N VAL A 269 -10.58 -1.87 4.95
CA VAL A 269 -11.52 -1.16 5.83
C VAL A 269 -12.63 -0.46 5.02
N ILE A 270 -12.28 0.18 3.91
CA ILE A 270 -13.27 0.81 3.02
C ILE A 270 -14.22 -0.24 2.47
N VAL A 271 -13.70 -1.35 1.95
CA VAL A 271 -14.51 -2.44 1.39
C VAL A 271 -15.45 -3.04 2.44
N GLU A 272 -14.98 -3.27 3.67
CA GLU A 272 -15.81 -3.77 4.75
C GLU A 272 -16.91 -2.78 5.17
N ALA A 273 -16.59 -1.48 5.22
CA ALA A 273 -17.56 -0.43 5.53
C ALA A 273 -18.63 -0.35 4.43
N VAL A 274 -18.22 -0.33 3.16
CA VAL A 274 -19.11 -0.31 2.01
C VAL A 274 -20.02 -1.54 2.01
N ASP A 275 -19.48 -2.73 2.27
CA ASP A 275 -20.29 -3.96 2.38
C ASP A 275 -21.39 -3.84 3.44
N LYS A 276 -21.08 -3.29 4.62
CA LYS A 276 -22.06 -3.07 5.70
C LYS A 276 -23.11 -2.04 5.30
N ILE A 277 -22.70 -0.96 4.62
CA ILE A 277 -23.60 0.06 4.09
C ILE A 277 -24.54 -0.52 3.03
N LYS A 278 -24.02 -1.31 2.08
CA LYS A 278 -24.81 -1.97 1.03
C LYS A 278 -25.90 -2.87 1.62
N GLN A 279 -25.62 -3.57 2.71
CA GLN A 279 -26.63 -4.40 3.38
C GLN A 279 -27.82 -3.58 3.91
N SER A 280 -27.58 -2.34 4.37
CA SER A 280 -28.66 -1.44 4.75
C SER A 280 -29.47 -0.92 3.56
N ALA A 281 -28.88 -0.85 2.37
CA ALA A 281 -29.48 -0.26 1.18
C ALA A 281 -30.52 -1.16 0.50
N VAL A 282 -30.24 -2.46 0.43
CA VAL A 282 -31.07 -3.44 -0.30
C VAL A 282 -32.51 -3.51 0.25
N ALA A 283 -32.72 -3.10 1.50
CA ALA A 283 -34.03 -3.09 2.13
C ALA A 283 -34.92 -1.87 1.75
N SER A 284 -34.39 -0.82 1.10
CA SER A 284 -35.11 0.47 1.03
C SER A 284 -34.77 1.37 -0.18
N ASN A 285 -34.51 0.82 -1.38
CA ASN A 285 -34.24 1.58 -2.62
C ASN A 285 -33.39 2.87 -2.39
N ARG A 286 -32.07 2.71 -2.19
CA ARG A 286 -31.21 3.83 -1.79
C ARG A 286 -30.00 4.02 -2.68
N CYS A 287 -29.63 5.28 -2.86
CA CYS A 287 -28.33 5.70 -3.39
C CYS A 287 -27.41 6.10 -2.23
N PHE A 288 -26.19 5.56 -2.21
CA PHE A 288 -25.16 5.93 -1.24
C PHE A 288 -24.02 6.67 -1.92
N ILE A 289 -23.63 7.81 -1.34
CA ILE A 289 -22.42 8.54 -1.67
C ILE A 289 -21.43 8.33 -0.55
N ILE A 290 -20.41 7.51 -0.81
CA ILE A 290 -19.38 7.15 0.16
C ILE A 290 -18.14 8.01 -0.10
N GLU A 291 -17.79 8.83 0.88
CA GLU A 291 -16.58 9.64 0.82
C GLU A 291 -15.39 8.90 1.44
N VAL A 292 -14.33 8.77 0.65
CA VAL A 292 -13.08 8.09 1.02
C VAL A 292 -11.91 9.06 1.03
N MET A 293 -10.91 8.77 1.86
CA MET A 293 -9.67 9.55 1.96
C MET A 293 -8.79 9.36 0.73
N GLY A 294 -7.61 9.99 0.73
CA GLY A 294 -6.67 9.99 -0.39
C GLY A 294 -6.22 11.40 -0.76
N ARG A 295 -6.80 12.43 -0.15
CA ARG A 295 -6.62 13.84 -0.51
C ARG A 295 -6.85 14.00 -2.01
N TYR A 296 -5.88 14.52 -2.74
CA TYR A 296 -5.92 14.67 -4.19
C TYR A 296 -5.51 13.39 -4.96
N CYS A 297 -5.25 12.27 -4.30
CA CYS A 297 -4.94 10.98 -4.93
C CYS A 297 -6.17 10.06 -4.86
N GLY A 298 -6.76 9.77 -6.01
CA GLY A 298 -7.97 8.95 -6.14
C GLY A 298 -7.77 7.44 -6.00
N TYR A 299 -6.57 6.96 -5.63
CA TYR A 299 -6.23 5.53 -5.58
C TYR A 299 -7.24 4.73 -4.75
N LEU A 300 -7.45 5.14 -3.49
CA LEU A 300 -8.39 4.46 -2.59
C LEU A 300 -9.80 4.46 -3.17
N ALA A 301 -10.23 5.56 -3.80
CA ALA A 301 -11.56 5.66 -4.41
C ALA A 301 -11.73 4.70 -5.58
N LEU A 302 -10.80 4.70 -6.56
CA LEU A 302 -10.91 3.83 -7.73
C LEU A 302 -10.80 2.35 -7.34
N MET A 303 -9.83 2.00 -6.49
CA MET A 303 -9.61 0.62 -6.07
C MET A 303 -10.80 0.10 -5.25
N SER A 304 -11.37 0.94 -4.37
CA SER A 304 -12.57 0.57 -3.62
C SER A 304 -13.78 0.41 -4.54
N ALA A 305 -13.90 1.24 -5.59
CA ALA A 305 -14.97 1.13 -6.56
C ALA A 305 -14.91 -0.21 -7.32
N LEU A 306 -13.73 -0.60 -7.78
CA LEU A 306 -13.48 -1.91 -8.39
C LEU A 306 -13.81 -3.05 -7.43
N ALA A 307 -13.39 -2.97 -6.16
CA ALA A 307 -13.61 -4.02 -5.17
C ALA A 307 -15.07 -4.16 -4.72
N THR A 308 -15.87 -3.09 -4.80
CA THR A 308 -17.23 -3.05 -4.24
C THR A 308 -18.32 -3.03 -5.31
N GLY A 309 -17.94 -2.89 -6.58
CA GLY A 309 -18.87 -2.70 -7.69
C GLY A 309 -19.61 -1.37 -7.60
N ALA A 310 -18.90 -0.30 -7.25
CA ALA A 310 -19.48 1.04 -7.29
C ALA A 310 -19.74 1.45 -8.74
N GLU A 311 -20.86 2.12 -8.95
CA GLU A 311 -21.35 2.48 -10.28
C GLU A 311 -20.71 3.77 -10.77
N ARG A 312 -20.41 4.67 -9.84
CA ARG A 312 -19.57 5.82 -10.13
C ARG A 312 -18.49 5.99 -9.11
N VAL A 313 -17.38 6.52 -9.61
CA VAL A 313 -16.31 7.01 -8.78
C VAL A 313 -15.86 8.38 -9.28
N TYR A 314 -15.83 9.32 -8.34
CA TYR A 314 -15.40 10.70 -8.55
C TYR A 314 -13.99 10.89 -8.02
N LEU A 315 -13.09 11.33 -8.91
CA LEU A 315 -11.65 11.38 -8.69
C LEU A 315 -11.15 12.82 -8.88
N HIS A 316 -10.10 13.19 -8.17
CA HIS A 316 -9.44 14.49 -8.37
C HIS A 316 -8.68 14.52 -9.71
N GLU A 317 -8.14 13.38 -10.14
CA GLU A 317 -7.39 13.19 -11.39
C GLU A 317 -8.15 13.67 -12.65
N GLU A 318 -9.46 13.45 -12.70
CA GLU A 318 -10.30 13.77 -13.88
C GLU A 318 -11.18 15.01 -13.64
N GLY A 319 -11.27 15.46 -12.38
CA GLY A 319 -12.26 16.43 -11.94
C GLY A 319 -13.69 15.90 -12.07
N ILE A 320 -14.66 16.80 -11.89
CA ILE A 320 -16.08 16.51 -12.01
C ILE A 320 -16.71 17.66 -12.80
N ARG A 321 -17.44 17.36 -13.88
CA ARG A 321 -18.17 18.36 -14.68
C ARG A 321 -19.67 18.22 -14.46
N LEU A 322 -20.42 19.30 -14.66
CA LEU A 322 -21.88 19.26 -14.57
C LEU A 322 -22.49 18.22 -15.53
N SER A 323 -21.92 18.09 -16.75
CA SER A 323 -22.34 17.08 -17.72
C SER A 323 -22.17 15.64 -17.21
N ASP A 324 -21.16 15.38 -16.37
CA ASP A 324 -20.99 14.06 -15.77
C ASP A 324 -22.09 13.80 -14.75
N LEU A 325 -22.42 14.80 -13.92
CA LEU A 325 -23.48 14.69 -12.90
C LEU A 325 -24.85 14.47 -13.53
N VAL A 326 -25.20 15.22 -14.58
CA VAL A 326 -26.45 15.04 -15.32
C VAL A 326 -26.56 13.61 -15.85
N ARG A 327 -25.51 13.12 -16.54
CA ARG A 327 -25.49 11.74 -17.05
C ARG A 327 -25.63 10.71 -15.93
N ASP A 328 -24.98 10.93 -14.80
CA ASP A 328 -25.00 9.98 -13.69
C ASP A 328 -26.39 9.93 -13.02
N ILE A 329 -27.06 11.07 -12.91
CA ILE A 329 -28.45 11.18 -12.44
C ILE A 329 -29.40 10.47 -13.41
N ASP A 330 -29.29 10.73 -14.71
CA ASP A 330 -30.14 10.09 -15.72
C ASP A 330 -30.03 8.55 -15.66
N LEU A 331 -28.81 8.04 -15.51
CA LEU A 331 -28.55 6.61 -15.35
C LEU A 331 -29.13 6.05 -14.04
N LEU A 332 -29.07 6.81 -12.95
CA LEU A 332 -29.65 6.40 -11.66
C LEU A 332 -31.18 6.38 -11.70
N VAL A 333 -31.79 7.49 -12.09
CA VAL A 333 -33.25 7.66 -12.21
C VAL A 333 -33.83 6.57 -13.11
N THR A 334 -33.23 6.37 -14.27
CA THR A 334 -33.64 5.33 -15.21
C THR A 334 -33.39 3.93 -14.61
N GLY A 335 -32.29 3.72 -13.88
CA GLY A 335 -32.02 2.48 -13.16
C GLY A 335 -33.13 2.12 -12.17
N PHE A 336 -33.46 3.05 -11.27
CA PHE A 336 -34.45 2.84 -10.22
C PHE A 336 -35.87 2.70 -10.77
N SER A 337 -36.22 3.42 -11.84
CA SER A 337 -37.53 3.22 -12.50
C SER A 337 -37.69 1.83 -13.11
N HIS A 338 -36.59 1.15 -13.46
CA HIS A 338 -36.57 -0.22 -13.97
C HIS A 338 -36.27 -1.28 -12.90
N GLY A 339 -36.44 -0.96 -11.61
CA GLY A 339 -36.39 -1.93 -10.52
C GLY A 339 -35.01 -2.13 -9.87
N LYS A 340 -34.03 -1.27 -10.18
CA LYS A 340 -32.79 -1.18 -9.40
C LYS A 340 -33.10 -0.84 -7.95
N ARG A 341 -32.31 -1.40 -7.02
CA ARG A 341 -32.53 -1.26 -5.57
C ARG A 341 -31.40 -0.55 -4.83
N LEU A 342 -30.25 -0.37 -5.46
CA LEU A 342 -29.06 0.22 -4.86
C LEU A 342 -28.37 1.08 -5.92
N GLY A 343 -28.01 2.31 -5.55
CA GLY A 343 -26.99 3.11 -6.21
C GLY A 343 -25.79 3.23 -5.28
N LEU A 344 -24.59 3.03 -5.79
CA LEU A 344 -23.36 3.13 -5.00
C LEU A 344 -22.34 4.01 -5.71
N MET A 345 -22.04 5.16 -5.10
CA MET A 345 -21.07 6.12 -5.59
C MET A 345 -19.93 6.25 -4.58
N ILE A 346 -18.70 6.28 -5.08
CA ILE A 346 -17.52 6.53 -4.26
C ILE A 346 -16.92 7.87 -4.67
N ARG A 347 -16.69 8.75 -3.69
CA ARG A 347 -16.09 10.06 -3.90
C ARG A 347 -14.77 10.14 -3.16
N ASN A 348 -13.70 10.47 -3.85
CA ASN A 348 -12.46 10.90 -3.20
C ASN A 348 -12.69 12.26 -2.49
N GLU A 349 -12.19 12.41 -1.27
CA GLU A 349 -12.46 13.58 -0.40
C GLU A 349 -12.16 14.94 -1.06
N CYS A 350 -11.11 15.03 -1.88
CA CYS A 350 -10.74 16.22 -2.64
C CYS A 350 -11.02 16.12 -4.14
N ALA A 351 -11.98 15.27 -4.57
CA ALA A 351 -12.32 15.12 -5.98
C ALA A 351 -12.71 16.44 -6.65
N ASN A 352 -13.41 17.31 -5.93
CA ASN A 352 -13.75 18.66 -6.33
C ASN A 352 -14.08 19.52 -5.09
N GLU A 353 -13.71 20.80 -5.13
CA GLU A 353 -13.95 21.76 -4.05
C GLU A 353 -15.43 22.08 -3.84
N PHE A 354 -16.19 22.26 -4.93
CA PHE A 354 -17.58 22.69 -4.89
C PHE A 354 -18.57 21.52 -4.91
N TYR A 355 -18.26 20.47 -5.67
CA TYR A 355 -19.06 19.25 -5.71
C TYR A 355 -18.72 18.32 -4.54
N THR A 356 -19.09 18.78 -3.35
CA THR A 356 -18.94 18.06 -2.08
C THR A 356 -19.90 16.87 -2.00
N ALA A 357 -19.66 15.92 -1.10
CA ALA A 357 -20.57 14.80 -0.89
C ALA A 357 -21.99 15.27 -0.52
N SER A 358 -22.11 16.33 0.29
CA SER A 358 -23.39 16.94 0.66
C SER A 358 -24.09 17.60 -0.54
N PHE A 359 -23.33 18.29 -1.41
CA PHE A 359 -23.89 18.87 -2.62
C PHE A 359 -24.42 17.78 -3.56
N LEU A 360 -23.62 16.75 -3.83
CA LEU A 360 -24.04 15.63 -4.67
C LEU A 360 -25.28 14.93 -4.10
N ALA A 361 -25.36 14.79 -2.78
CA ALA A 361 -26.54 14.21 -2.14
C ALA A 361 -27.79 15.07 -2.33
N ALA A 362 -27.70 16.38 -2.10
CA ALA A 362 -28.83 17.29 -2.31
C ALA A 362 -29.29 17.30 -3.77
N LEU A 363 -28.35 17.34 -4.71
CA LEU A 363 -28.64 17.27 -6.14
C LEU A 363 -29.35 15.96 -6.50
N PHE A 364 -28.82 14.83 -6.04
CA PHE A 364 -29.38 13.52 -6.38
C PHE A 364 -30.73 13.29 -5.70
N GLU A 365 -30.95 13.80 -4.48
CA GLU A 365 -32.23 13.69 -3.76
C GLU A 365 -33.33 14.47 -4.49
N GLU A 366 -33.04 15.70 -4.93
CA GLU A 366 -33.99 16.52 -5.68
C GLU A 366 -34.43 15.84 -6.99
N GLU A 367 -33.47 15.27 -7.72
CA GLU A 367 -33.75 14.60 -9.00
C GLU A 367 -34.37 13.21 -8.81
N ALA A 368 -34.10 12.53 -7.68
CA ALA A 368 -34.66 11.22 -7.37
C ALA A 368 -36.18 11.27 -7.15
N LYS A 369 -36.69 12.38 -6.60
CA LYS A 369 -38.11 12.51 -6.18
C LYS A 369 -38.50 11.31 -5.30
N ASP A 370 -39.58 10.60 -5.64
CA ASP A 370 -40.06 9.43 -4.89
C ASP A 370 -39.41 8.10 -5.31
N LEU A 371 -38.41 8.11 -6.21
CA LEU A 371 -37.81 6.87 -6.75
C LEU A 371 -36.83 6.23 -5.78
N PHE A 372 -36.01 7.02 -5.09
CA PHE A 372 -34.99 6.53 -4.14
C PHE A 372 -34.51 7.63 -3.18
N ASP A 373 -34.08 7.21 -1.98
CA ASP A 373 -33.41 8.10 -1.01
C ASP A 373 -31.90 8.18 -1.30
N VAL A 374 -31.27 9.30 -0.98
CA VAL A 374 -29.82 9.48 -1.02
C VAL A 374 -29.24 9.61 0.39
N ARG A 375 -28.14 8.90 0.64
CA ARG A 375 -27.43 8.95 1.93
C ARG A 375 -25.94 9.15 1.72
N VAL A 376 -25.36 10.01 2.55
CA VAL A 376 -23.91 10.25 2.59
C VAL A 376 -23.28 9.40 3.69
N SER A 377 -22.12 8.84 3.42
CA SER A 377 -21.28 8.19 4.43
C SER A 377 -19.84 8.64 4.28
N VAL A 378 -19.38 9.48 5.19
CA VAL A 378 -17.98 9.90 5.27
C VAL A 378 -17.25 8.94 6.19
N LEU A 379 -16.40 8.08 5.63
CA LEU A 379 -15.68 7.08 6.43
C LEU A 379 -14.65 7.75 7.35
N GLY A 380 -13.97 8.79 6.85
CA GLY A 380 -12.98 9.52 7.62
C GLY A 380 -11.86 8.62 8.17
N HIS A 381 -11.41 8.90 9.40
CA HIS A 381 -10.22 8.30 9.99
C HIS A 381 -10.32 6.79 10.27
N MET A 382 -11.50 6.17 10.22
CA MET A 382 -11.61 4.72 10.32
C MET A 382 -10.79 4.01 9.22
N GLN A 383 -10.58 4.68 8.08
CA GLN A 383 -9.78 4.19 6.97
C GLN A 383 -8.30 4.02 7.31
N GLN A 384 -7.79 4.66 8.37
CA GLN A 384 -6.46 4.36 8.90
C GLN A 384 -6.39 2.98 9.57
N GLY A 385 -7.53 2.27 9.68
CA GLY A 385 -7.62 0.94 10.22
C GLY A 385 -7.28 0.84 11.71
N GLY A 386 -7.15 -0.39 12.15
CA GLY A 386 -6.52 -0.73 13.43
C GLY A 386 -5.27 -1.52 13.13
N ASP A 387 -5.34 -2.82 13.38
CA ASP A 387 -4.23 -3.73 13.08
C ASP A 387 -4.03 -3.88 11.56
N PRO A 388 -2.78 -3.81 11.05
CA PRO A 388 -2.50 -3.95 9.63
C PRO A 388 -2.90 -5.32 9.09
N THR A 389 -3.25 -5.39 7.81
CA THR A 389 -3.50 -6.64 7.09
C THR A 389 -2.22 -7.48 6.95
N PRO A 390 -2.35 -8.79 6.69
CA PRO A 390 -1.18 -9.63 6.40
C PRO A 390 -0.33 -9.12 5.23
N LEU A 391 -0.96 -8.56 4.18
CA LEU A 391 -0.23 -8.02 3.02
C LEU A 391 0.67 -6.85 3.45
N ASP A 392 0.12 -5.88 4.18
CA ASP A 392 0.89 -4.75 4.71
C ASP A 392 2.03 -5.18 5.62
N ARG A 393 1.79 -6.15 6.53
CA ARG A 393 2.85 -6.67 7.43
C ARG A 393 3.98 -7.36 6.67
N ILE A 394 3.65 -8.13 5.63
CA ILE A 394 4.65 -8.82 4.80
C ILE A 394 5.44 -7.81 3.96
N MET A 395 4.77 -6.85 3.34
CA MET A 395 5.44 -5.81 2.55
C MET A 395 6.32 -4.92 3.42
N ALA A 396 5.87 -4.56 4.62
CA ALA A 396 6.69 -3.88 5.61
C ALA A 396 7.98 -4.64 5.94
N ALA A 397 7.90 -5.96 6.17
CA ALA A 397 9.08 -6.77 6.43
C ALA A 397 10.03 -6.86 5.22
N ARG A 398 9.49 -6.98 4.00
CA ARG A 398 10.28 -6.99 2.76
C ARG A 398 11.01 -5.67 2.55
N MET A 399 10.29 -4.55 2.64
CA MET A 399 10.87 -3.21 2.49
C MET A 399 11.93 -2.93 3.55
N ALA A 400 11.70 -3.35 4.79
CA ALA A 400 12.70 -3.23 5.85
C ALA A 400 13.96 -4.06 5.55
N GLY A 401 13.82 -5.28 5.01
CA GLY A 401 14.96 -6.11 4.64
C GLY A 401 15.83 -5.48 3.55
N GLU A 402 15.20 -4.91 2.51
CA GLU A 402 15.91 -4.17 1.47
C GLU A 402 16.52 -2.87 2.00
N ALA A 403 15.85 -2.18 2.92
CA ALA A 403 16.38 -0.97 3.55
C ALA A 403 17.68 -1.23 4.32
N ILE A 404 17.74 -2.31 5.10
CA ILE A 404 18.97 -2.69 5.83
C ILE A 404 20.06 -3.13 4.85
N ALA A 405 19.73 -3.92 3.83
CA ALA A 405 20.70 -4.33 2.82
C ALA A 405 21.28 -3.14 2.03
N PHE A 406 20.44 -2.13 1.74
CA PHE A 406 20.88 -0.88 1.12
C PHE A 406 21.88 -0.14 2.01
N ILE A 407 21.55 0.12 3.28
CA ILE A 407 22.44 0.85 4.19
C ILE A 407 23.79 0.15 4.35
N GLU A 408 23.78 -1.18 4.50
CA GLU A 408 25.02 -1.96 4.57
C GLU A 408 25.90 -1.75 3.35
N ARG A 409 25.32 -1.77 2.15
CA ARG A 409 26.05 -1.58 0.89
C ARG A 409 26.63 -0.17 0.78
N GLU A 410 25.82 0.85 1.03
CA GLU A 410 26.24 2.26 0.87
C GLU A 410 27.25 2.70 1.94
N CYS A 411 27.14 2.18 3.18
CA CYS A 411 28.11 2.49 4.23
C CYS A 411 29.44 1.71 4.11
N GLN A 412 29.51 0.75 3.17
CA GLN A 412 30.72 -0.02 2.85
C GLN A 412 31.41 0.46 1.56
N SER A 413 30.73 1.25 0.72
CA SER A 413 31.34 1.78 -0.50
C SER A 413 32.25 2.96 -0.19
N ASP A 414 33.57 2.76 -0.32
CA ASP A 414 34.60 3.81 -0.23
C ASP A 414 34.73 4.61 -1.56
N SER A 415 33.65 4.75 -2.33
CA SER A 415 33.73 5.31 -3.70
C SER A 415 34.10 6.81 -3.75
N GLY A 416 34.07 7.51 -2.61
CA GLY A 416 34.26 8.97 -2.55
C GLY A 416 33.13 9.77 -3.21
N GLU A 417 32.06 9.08 -3.65
CA GLU A 417 30.85 9.69 -4.19
C GLU A 417 29.94 10.20 -3.06
N GLU A 418 29.03 11.12 -3.40
CA GLU A 418 28.04 11.64 -2.45
C GLU A 418 27.18 10.48 -1.91
N ALA A 419 27.02 10.39 -0.58
CA ALA A 419 26.28 9.29 0.04
C ALA A 419 24.87 9.14 -0.56
N ALA A 420 24.42 7.92 -0.85
CA ALA A 420 23.17 7.72 -1.55
C ALA A 420 21.94 8.27 -0.78
N ALA A 421 21.06 8.98 -1.48
CA ALA A 421 19.78 9.44 -0.96
C ALA A 421 18.67 8.98 -1.91
N ALA A 422 17.79 8.09 -1.43
CA ALA A 422 16.82 7.40 -2.28
C ALA A 422 15.50 7.08 -1.58
N CYS A 423 14.45 6.89 -2.37
CA CYS A 423 13.20 6.30 -1.92
C CYS A 423 13.15 4.83 -2.36
N LEU A 424 12.88 3.95 -1.40
CA LEU A 424 12.57 2.55 -1.64
C LEU A 424 11.13 2.47 -2.15
N GLY A 425 10.85 1.75 -3.21
CA GLY A 425 9.47 1.60 -3.69
C GLY A 425 9.24 0.27 -4.37
N MET A 426 8.04 -0.28 -4.21
CA MET A 426 7.62 -1.41 -5.03
C MET A 426 7.19 -0.88 -6.38
N VAL A 427 7.85 -1.29 -7.45
CA VAL A 427 7.44 -1.04 -8.83
C VAL A 427 7.29 -2.40 -9.49
N ALA A 428 6.09 -2.70 -10.00
CA ALA A 428 5.73 -4.06 -10.39
C ALA A 428 5.93 -5.06 -9.23
N GLU A 429 6.82 -6.06 -9.37
CA GLU A 429 7.15 -7.03 -8.32
C GLU A 429 8.49 -6.77 -7.62
N GLN A 430 9.22 -5.75 -8.08
CA GLN A 430 10.57 -5.47 -7.61
C GLN A 430 10.58 -4.29 -6.64
N ILE A 431 11.39 -4.42 -5.61
CA ILE A 431 11.70 -3.29 -4.74
C ILE A 431 12.86 -2.54 -5.40
N THR A 432 12.57 -1.32 -5.86
CA THR A 432 13.51 -0.46 -6.57
C THR A 432 13.92 0.71 -5.68
N LEU A 433 15.12 1.22 -5.91
CA LEU A 433 15.62 2.44 -5.30
C LEU A 433 15.57 3.55 -6.34
N THR A 434 14.85 4.63 -6.03
CA THR A 434 14.78 5.81 -6.89
C THR A 434 15.50 6.96 -6.20
N PRO A 435 16.60 7.49 -6.78
CA PRO A 435 17.35 8.59 -6.18
C PRO A 435 16.52 9.85 -5.98
N PHE A 436 16.85 10.66 -4.98
CA PHE A 436 16.11 11.88 -4.63
C PHE A 436 16.00 12.91 -5.77
N TYR A 437 17.03 13.06 -6.59
CA TYR A 437 16.99 13.96 -7.74
C TYR A 437 15.95 13.52 -8.79
N GLU A 438 15.69 12.22 -8.92
CA GLU A 438 14.68 11.66 -9.81
C GLU A 438 13.30 11.75 -9.17
N ILE A 439 13.19 11.37 -7.89
CA ILE A 439 11.97 11.52 -7.09
C ILE A 439 11.43 12.95 -7.18
N ALA A 440 12.27 13.97 -7.01
CA ALA A 440 11.86 15.38 -7.09
C ALA A 440 11.23 15.75 -8.46
N ARG A 441 11.60 15.06 -9.54
CA ARG A 441 11.00 15.27 -10.88
C ARG A 441 9.63 14.60 -11.03
N LEU A 442 9.39 13.53 -10.28
CA LEU A 442 8.13 12.78 -10.27
C LEU A 442 7.04 13.44 -9.41
N PHE A 443 7.41 14.40 -8.55
CA PHE A 443 6.49 15.10 -7.66
C PHE A 443 5.55 16.05 -8.41
N ASP A 444 4.24 15.90 -8.17
CA ASP A 444 3.29 16.99 -8.25
C ASP A 444 3.14 17.59 -6.85
N PHE A 445 3.81 18.73 -6.60
CA PHE A 445 3.82 19.36 -5.27
C PHE A 445 2.48 19.98 -4.88
N GLU A 446 1.70 20.42 -5.86
CA GLU A 446 0.39 21.04 -5.62
C GLU A 446 -0.62 19.97 -5.23
N ALA A 447 -0.76 18.92 -6.05
CA ALA A 447 -1.65 17.81 -5.77
C ALA A 447 -1.07 16.82 -4.75
N ARG A 448 0.20 16.92 -4.37
CA ARG A 448 0.88 16.01 -3.42
C ARG A 448 0.71 14.53 -3.77
N ARG A 449 0.99 14.19 -5.03
CA ARG A 449 0.95 12.83 -5.59
C ARG A 449 2.04 12.70 -6.68
N PRO A 450 2.32 11.49 -7.21
CA PRO A 450 3.17 11.35 -8.38
C PRO A 450 2.48 11.98 -9.59
N LYS A 451 3.22 12.51 -10.58
CA LYS A 451 2.66 13.07 -11.82
C LYS A 451 1.90 12.03 -12.66
N GLN A 452 2.36 10.79 -12.65
CA GLN A 452 1.75 9.67 -13.37
C GLN A 452 1.23 8.63 -12.37
N GLN A 453 -0.03 8.22 -12.52
CA GLN A 453 -0.69 7.27 -11.63
C GLN A 453 -0.96 5.96 -12.39
N TRP A 454 -0.21 4.91 -12.07
CA TRP A 454 -0.31 3.60 -12.74
C TRP A 454 -1.73 3.03 -12.72
N TRP A 455 -2.47 3.26 -11.65
CA TRP A 455 -3.80 2.71 -11.42
C TRP A 455 -4.89 3.37 -12.26
N MET A 456 -4.61 4.52 -12.90
CA MET A 456 -5.55 5.13 -13.85
C MET A 456 -5.73 4.26 -15.10
N GLU A 457 -4.80 3.36 -15.41
CA GLU A 457 -4.98 2.35 -16.46
C GLU A 457 -6.16 1.39 -16.17
N LEU A 458 -6.57 1.27 -14.91
CA LEU A 458 -7.72 0.45 -14.50
C LEU A 458 -9.05 1.18 -14.64
N ARG A 459 -9.04 2.49 -14.87
CA ARG A 459 -10.23 3.34 -14.97
C ARG A 459 -11.21 2.88 -16.06
N PRO A 460 -10.77 2.53 -17.28
CA PRO A 460 -11.68 2.04 -18.31
C PRO A 460 -12.38 0.73 -17.92
N ILE A 461 -11.70 -0.16 -17.21
CA ILE A 461 -12.28 -1.42 -16.71
C ILE A 461 -13.36 -1.11 -15.68
N ALA A 462 -13.09 -0.21 -14.72
CA ALA A 462 -14.09 0.22 -13.74
C ALA A 462 -15.33 0.82 -14.43
N GLN A 463 -15.14 1.68 -15.43
CA GLN A 463 -16.24 2.29 -16.18
C GLN A 463 -17.05 1.29 -17.00
N MET A 464 -16.38 0.27 -17.56
CA MET A 464 -17.03 -0.80 -18.32
C MET A 464 -17.91 -1.67 -17.42
N LEU A 465 -17.40 -2.08 -16.26
CA LEU A 465 -18.12 -2.94 -15.32
C LEU A 465 -19.26 -2.21 -14.59
N ALA A 466 -19.20 -0.88 -14.55
CA ALA A 466 -20.22 -0.04 -13.96
C ALA A 466 -21.37 0.33 -14.91
N GLN A 467 -21.30 -0.07 -16.20
CA GLN A 467 -22.38 0.21 -17.14
C GLN A 467 -23.68 -0.52 -16.72
N PRO A 468 -24.86 0.10 -16.93
CA PRO A 468 -26.12 -0.60 -16.75
C PRO A 468 -26.24 -1.77 -17.74
N ASP A 469 -27.20 -2.65 -17.48
CA ASP A 469 -27.50 -3.81 -18.33
C ASP A 469 -27.67 -3.40 -19.81
N PRO A 470 -27.12 -4.13 -20.80
CA PRO A 470 -27.26 -3.78 -22.22
C PRO A 470 -28.72 -3.64 -22.72
N HIS A 471 -29.69 -4.29 -22.07
CA HIS A 471 -31.12 -4.16 -22.35
C HIS A 471 -31.69 -2.81 -21.90
N PHE A 472 -31.03 -2.13 -20.96
CA PHE A 472 -31.36 -0.77 -20.51
C PHE A 472 -31.34 0.23 -21.68
N ASN A 473 -30.31 0.18 -22.53
CA ASN A 473 -30.17 1.09 -23.67
C ASN A 473 -31.12 0.73 -24.83
N LYS A 474 -31.49 -0.54 -24.98
CA LYS A 474 -32.45 -0.99 -26.01
C LYS A 474 -33.88 -0.52 -25.73
N GLN A 475 -34.27 -0.39 -24.46
CA GLN A 475 -35.58 0.15 -24.08
C GLN A 475 -35.67 1.68 -24.25
N ASN A 476 -34.53 2.39 -24.19
CA ASN A 476 -34.46 3.85 -24.30
C ASN A 476 -34.13 4.38 -25.72
N GLY A 477 -34.12 3.53 -26.75
CA GLY A 477 -33.99 3.97 -28.15
C GLY A 477 -32.60 4.42 -28.60
N GLU A 478 -31.59 4.41 -27.73
CA GLU A 478 -30.20 4.71 -28.12
C GLU A 478 -29.55 3.49 -28.76
N ARG A 479 -29.65 3.40 -30.10
CA ARG A 479 -28.78 2.53 -30.89
C ARG A 479 -27.34 3.07 -30.78
N ARG A 480 -26.45 2.28 -30.16
CA ARG A 480 -24.99 2.49 -30.29
C ARG A 480 -24.64 2.56 -31.79
N THR A 481 -24.20 3.72 -32.24
CA THR A 481 -23.43 3.90 -33.48
C THR A 481 -21.95 3.79 -33.19
#